data_AF-A0A9E2N2C2-F1
#
_entry.id   AF-A0A9E2N2C2-F1
#
_cell.length_a   1.000
_cell.length_b   1.000
_cell.length_c   1.000
_cell.angle_alpha   90.00
_cell.angle_beta   90.00
_cell.angle_gamma   90.00
#
_symmetry.space_group_name_H-M   'P 1'
#
loop_
_entity.id
_entity.type
_entity.pdbx_description
1 polymer ?
#
loop_
_entity_poly.entity_id
_entity_poly.type
_entity_poly.pdbx_seq_one_letter_code
_entity_poly.pdbx_strand_id
1 'polypeptide(L)'
;MLPDEIAEHIKALERWLEQLGRIPKQPSCLSAEELKQLQAVNKAVEQLQRSGVPVPEDLRGLKLKLSARDSAGTENHEIDARLKKVKSLMQALAKTIKTARAVRDRLHSTGQAGGPKKYYGVTLSDLIRSGLLAVDDRLELQWLKNGPIIEGKMRPDGAIMLKAPDGRQSYDSLSTAASRVAGRSLNGWKHWRRVNSDGTATTLEDIRTRYINKEAEG
;
A
#
# COMPACT_ATOMS: atom_id res chain seq x y z
N MET A 1 -18.45 19.38 -4.22
CA MET A 1 -19.26 18.76 -5.28
C MET A 1 -18.32 18.16 -6.30
N LEU A 2 -18.42 16.85 -6.58
CA LEU A 2 -17.78 16.29 -7.77
C LEU A 2 -18.50 16.90 -8.99
N PRO A 3 -17.78 17.30 -10.05
CA PRO A 3 -18.44 17.71 -11.29
C PRO A 3 -19.35 16.59 -11.77
N ASP A 4 -20.62 16.91 -12.07
CA ASP A 4 -21.64 15.92 -12.44
C ASP A 4 -21.20 15.02 -13.61
N GLU A 5 -20.38 15.57 -14.51
CA GLU A 5 -19.73 14.85 -15.59
C GLU A 5 -18.89 13.65 -15.10
N ILE A 6 -18.09 13.82 -14.05
CA ILE A 6 -17.22 12.73 -13.54
C ILE A 6 -18.06 11.60 -12.95
N ALA A 7 -19.16 11.94 -12.27
CA ALA A 7 -20.05 10.94 -11.70
C ALA A 7 -20.72 10.09 -12.78
N GLU A 8 -21.12 10.69 -13.90
CA GLU A 8 -21.69 9.97 -15.04
C GLU A 8 -20.66 9.06 -15.73
N HIS A 9 -19.41 9.48 -15.85
CA HIS A 9 -18.34 8.65 -16.41
C HIS A 9 -18.03 7.43 -15.52
N ILE A 10 -18.07 7.59 -14.19
CA ILE A 10 -17.88 6.47 -13.25
C ILE A 10 -19.01 5.45 -13.39
N LYS A 11 -20.28 5.90 -13.41
CA LYS A 11 -21.44 5.01 -13.63
C LYS A 11 -21.36 4.28 -14.98
N ALA A 12 -20.90 4.96 -16.03
CA ALA A 12 -20.72 4.34 -17.34
C ALA A 12 -19.66 3.22 -17.32
N LEU A 13 -18.54 3.43 -16.61
CA LEU A 13 -17.51 2.42 -16.41
C LEU A 13 -18.00 1.23 -15.58
N GLU A 14 -18.77 1.47 -14.53
CA GLU A 14 -19.37 0.42 -13.70
C GLU A 14 -20.33 -0.46 -14.52
N ARG A 15 -21.24 0.15 -15.29
CA ARG A 15 -22.15 -0.59 -16.18
C ARG A 15 -21.41 -1.41 -17.24
N TRP A 16 -20.33 -0.86 -17.80
CA TRP A 16 -19.52 -1.58 -18.79
C TRP A 16 -18.79 -2.78 -18.17
N LEU A 17 -18.26 -2.64 -16.96
CA LEU A 17 -17.65 -3.75 -16.22
C LEU A 17 -18.68 -4.83 -15.84
N GLU A 18 -19.90 -4.43 -15.47
CA GLU A 18 -20.98 -5.37 -15.18
C GLU A 18 -21.41 -6.17 -16.43
N GLN A 19 -21.45 -5.52 -17.59
CA GLN A 19 -21.68 -6.19 -18.88
C GLN A 19 -20.59 -7.19 -19.23
N LEU A 20 -19.32 -6.91 -18.90
CA LEU A 20 -18.21 -7.84 -19.09
C LEU A 20 -18.25 -9.03 -18.12
N GLY A 21 -18.80 -8.86 -16.92
CA GLY A 21 -18.98 -9.96 -15.95
C GLY A 21 -20.08 -10.95 -16.34
N ARG A 22 -21.01 -10.55 -17.20
CA ARG A 22 -22.05 -11.43 -17.78
C ARG A 22 -21.51 -12.16 -19.02
N ILE A 23 -20.46 -12.95 -18.85
CA ILE A 23 -19.99 -13.84 -19.93
C ILE A 23 -20.98 -15.01 -20.02
N PRO A 24 -21.76 -15.15 -21.11
CA PRO A 24 -22.61 -16.33 -21.27
C PRO A 24 -21.73 -17.59 -21.34
N LYS A 25 -22.18 -18.67 -20.70
CA LYS A 25 -21.59 -20.01 -20.88
C LYS A 25 -21.56 -20.30 -22.39
N GLN A 26 -20.36 -20.53 -22.93
CA GLN A 26 -20.13 -20.62 -24.38
C GLN A 26 -21.07 -21.65 -25.03
N PRO A 27 -21.76 -21.30 -26.13
CA PRO A 27 -22.35 -22.30 -27.00
C PRO A 27 -21.23 -23.03 -27.75
N SER A 28 -21.25 -24.37 -27.72
CA SER A 28 -20.28 -25.22 -28.42
C SER A 28 -20.12 -24.78 -29.88
N CYS A 29 -18.87 -24.71 -30.37
CA CYS A 29 -18.54 -24.26 -31.73
C CYS A 29 -18.86 -25.29 -32.82
N LEU A 30 -19.41 -26.44 -32.43
CA LEU A 30 -19.77 -27.53 -33.33
C LEU A 30 -21.09 -27.22 -34.05
N SER A 31 -21.13 -27.42 -35.36
CA SER A 31 -22.40 -27.40 -36.10
C SER A 31 -23.37 -28.44 -35.52
N ALA A 32 -24.68 -28.25 -35.74
CA ALA A 32 -25.69 -29.21 -35.25
C ALA A 32 -25.41 -30.65 -35.70
N GLU A 33 -24.77 -30.82 -36.87
CA GLU A 33 -24.38 -32.11 -37.42
C GLU A 33 -23.13 -32.67 -36.71
N GLU A 34 -22.12 -31.85 -36.45
CA GLU A 34 -20.91 -32.23 -35.73
C GLU A 34 -21.19 -32.54 -34.24
N LEU A 35 -22.17 -31.87 -33.63
CA LEU A 35 -22.67 -32.20 -32.28
C LEU A 35 -23.32 -33.58 -32.25
N LYS A 36 -24.17 -33.88 -33.24
CA LYS A 36 -24.78 -35.22 -33.38
C LYS A 36 -23.71 -36.29 -33.62
N GLN A 37 -22.70 -35.99 -34.44
CA GLN A 37 -21.56 -36.88 -34.67
C GLN A 37 -20.75 -37.11 -33.39
N LEU A 38 -20.44 -36.07 -32.61
CA LEU A 38 -19.73 -36.21 -31.34
C LEU A 38 -20.54 -37.02 -30.32
N GLN A 39 -21.86 -36.81 -30.25
CA GLN A 39 -22.75 -37.59 -29.38
C GLN A 39 -22.83 -39.05 -29.82
N ALA A 40 -22.92 -39.33 -31.12
CA ALA A 40 -22.93 -40.68 -31.67
C ALA A 40 -21.60 -41.41 -31.40
N VAL A 41 -20.47 -40.72 -31.59
CA VAL A 41 -19.12 -41.24 -31.32
C VAL A 41 -18.94 -41.51 -29.83
N ASN A 42 -19.38 -40.62 -28.94
CA ASN A 42 -19.32 -40.85 -27.50
C ASN A 42 -20.17 -42.06 -27.08
N LYS A 43 -21.39 -42.20 -27.62
CA LYS A 43 -22.23 -43.38 -27.36
C LYS A 43 -21.60 -44.68 -27.86
N ALA A 44 -20.99 -44.67 -29.04
CA ALA A 44 -20.30 -45.84 -29.58
C ALA A 44 -19.07 -46.22 -28.74
N VAL A 45 -18.29 -45.23 -28.30
CA VAL A 45 -17.15 -45.44 -27.39
C VAL A 45 -17.60 -46.00 -26.05
N GLU A 46 -18.67 -45.47 -25.45
CA GLU A 46 -19.24 -46.00 -24.20
C GLU A 46 -19.77 -47.42 -24.33
N GLN A 47 -20.44 -47.74 -25.45
CA GLN A 47 -20.95 -49.10 -25.72
C GLN A 47 -19.80 -50.10 -25.87
N LEU A 48 -18.74 -49.74 -26.59
CA LEU A 48 -17.56 -50.59 -26.78
C LEU A 48 -16.79 -50.80 -25.47
N GLN A 49 -16.70 -49.76 -24.64
CA GLN A 49 -16.11 -49.87 -23.29
C GLN A 49 -16.94 -50.79 -22.38
N ARG A 50 -18.28 -50.73 -22.44
CA ARG A 50 -19.16 -51.62 -21.67
C ARG A 50 -19.10 -53.07 -22.14
N SER A 51 -18.88 -53.32 -23.44
CA SER A 51 -18.72 -54.66 -23.98
C SER A 51 -17.30 -55.22 -23.85
N GLY A 52 -16.37 -54.46 -23.24
CA GLY A 52 -14.98 -54.88 -23.04
C GLY A 52 -14.15 -54.94 -24.33
N VAL A 53 -14.65 -54.36 -25.43
CA VAL A 53 -13.98 -54.35 -26.72
C VAL A 53 -13.07 -53.11 -26.81
N PRO A 54 -11.79 -53.27 -27.18
CA PRO A 54 -10.88 -52.15 -27.33
C PRO A 54 -11.39 -51.18 -28.41
N VAL A 55 -11.45 -49.90 -28.04
CA VAL A 55 -11.99 -48.84 -28.92
C VAL A 55 -11.12 -48.70 -30.18
N PRO A 56 -11.69 -48.80 -31.38
CA PRO A 56 -10.98 -48.60 -32.65
C PRO A 56 -10.24 -47.25 -32.68
N GLU A 57 -9.05 -47.26 -33.27
CA GLU A 57 -8.17 -46.08 -33.37
C GLU A 57 -8.82 -44.95 -34.17
N ASP A 58 -9.63 -45.29 -35.17
CA ASP A 58 -10.39 -44.34 -35.99
C ASP A 58 -11.41 -43.53 -35.18
N LEU A 59 -12.12 -44.16 -34.23
CA LEU A 59 -13.08 -43.47 -33.36
C LEU A 59 -12.38 -42.57 -32.35
N ARG A 60 -11.19 -42.98 -31.87
CA ARG A 60 -10.35 -42.13 -31.03
C ARG A 60 -9.83 -40.92 -31.79
N GLY A 61 -9.37 -41.10 -33.03
CA GLY A 61 -8.93 -40.02 -33.91
C GLY A 61 -10.04 -39.03 -34.22
N LEU A 62 -11.26 -39.52 -34.50
CA LEU A 62 -12.40 -38.67 -34.83
C LEU A 62 -12.90 -37.89 -33.60
N LYS A 63 -12.94 -38.51 -32.41
CA LYS A 63 -13.22 -37.81 -31.15
C LYS A 63 -12.18 -36.73 -30.87
N LEU A 64 -10.89 -37.03 -31.00
CA LEU A 64 -9.81 -36.06 -30.82
C LEU A 64 -9.93 -34.89 -31.80
N LYS A 65 -10.25 -35.16 -33.07
CA LYS A 65 -10.40 -34.13 -34.11
C LYS A 65 -11.60 -33.21 -33.86
N LEU A 66 -12.75 -33.76 -33.45
CA LEU A 66 -13.95 -32.98 -33.11
C LEU A 66 -13.76 -32.18 -31.81
N SER A 67 -13.14 -32.77 -30.78
CA SER A 67 -12.81 -32.07 -29.54
C SER A 67 -11.75 -30.98 -29.73
N ALA A 68 -10.77 -31.20 -30.61
CA ALA A 68 -9.78 -30.19 -30.97
C ALA A 68 -10.42 -29.02 -31.75
N ARG A 69 -11.43 -29.29 -32.58
CA ARG A 69 -12.18 -28.24 -33.29
C ARG A 69 -13.08 -27.40 -32.39
N ASP A 70 -13.74 -28.03 -31.41
CA ASP A 70 -14.54 -27.32 -30.41
C ASP A 70 -13.68 -26.39 -29.53
N SER A 71 -12.39 -26.69 -29.37
CA SER A 71 -11.45 -25.89 -28.56
C SER A 71 -10.62 -24.86 -29.36
N ALA A 72 -10.52 -24.99 -30.69
CA ALA A 72 -9.58 -24.18 -31.48
C ALA A 72 -10.20 -23.00 -32.26
N GLY A 73 -11.52 -22.88 -32.35
CA GLY A 73 -12.14 -22.01 -33.35
C GLY A 73 -12.52 -20.61 -32.89
N THR A 74 -11.73 -19.60 -33.27
CA THR A 74 -12.17 -18.20 -33.52
C THR A 74 -12.52 -17.26 -32.35
N GLU A 75 -12.99 -17.72 -31.18
CA GLU A 75 -13.36 -16.80 -30.08
C GLU A 75 -12.19 -16.39 -29.14
N ASN A 76 -11.11 -17.18 -29.08
CA ASN A 76 -9.95 -16.86 -28.24
C ASN A 76 -9.31 -15.52 -28.62
N HIS A 77 -9.31 -15.17 -29.92
CA HIS A 77 -8.76 -13.88 -30.37
C HIS A 77 -9.65 -12.69 -29.95
N GLU A 78 -10.97 -12.87 -29.90
CA GLU A 78 -11.88 -11.80 -29.47
C GLU A 78 -11.82 -11.61 -27.94
N ILE A 79 -11.76 -12.70 -27.19
CA ILE A 79 -11.55 -12.68 -25.74
C ILE A 79 -10.18 -12.04 -25.41
N ASP A 80 -9.12 -12.41 -26.12
CA ASP A 80 -7.79 -11.82 -25.95
C ASP A 80 -7.78 -10.33 -26.30
N ALA A 81 -8.49 -9.92 -27.36
CA ALA A 81 -8.63 -8.51 -27.71
C ALA A 81 -9.40 -7.72 -26.64
N ARG A 82 -10.45 -8.30 -26.06
CA ARG A 82 -11.20 -7.72 -24.94
C ARG A 82 -10.35 -7.62 -23.67
N LEU A 83 -9.58 -8.66 -23.34
CA LEU A 83 -8.65 -8.66 -22.21
C LEU A 83 -7.55 -7.60 -22.37
N LYS A 84 -6.99 -7.45 -23.58
CA LYS A 84 -6.03 -6.37 -23.88
C LYS A 84 -6.62 -4.98 -23.67
N LYS A 85 -7.89 -4.74 -24.07
CA LYS A 85 -8.60 -3.47 -23.84
C LYS A 85 -8.77 -3.19 -22.34
N VAL A 86 -9.20 -4.19 -21.55
CA VAL A 86 -9.33 -4.06 -20.08
C VAL A 86 -7.98 -3.71 -19.44
N LYS A 87 -6.91 -4.39 -19.84
CA LYS A 87 -5.55 -4.11 -19.33
C LYS A 87 -5.09 -2.69 -19.64
N SER A 88 -5.38 -2.20 -20.85
CA SER A 88 -5.08 -0.80 -21.23
C SER A 88 -5.84 0.21 -20.38
N LEU A 89 -7.12 -0.06 -20.08
CA LEU A 89 -7.92 0.81 -19.20
C LEU A 89 -7.38 0.85 -17.78
N MET A 90 -6.98 -0.30 -17.21
CA MET A 90 -6.35 -0.34 -15.89
C MET A 90 -5.07 0.51 -15.84
N GLN A 91 -4.25 0.46 -16.89
CA GLN A 91 -3.03 1.28 -16.98
C GLN A 91 -3.34 2.78 -17.06
N ALA A 92 -4.36 3.15 -17.84
CA ALA A 92 -4.80 4.54 -17.95
C ALA A 92 -5.32 5.06 -16.59
N LEU A 93 -6.16 4.29 -15.90
CA LEU A 93 -6.67 4.62 -14.57
C LEU A 93 -5.53 4.75 -13.54
N ALA A 94 -4.54 3.86 -13.56
CA ALA A 94 -3.38 3.95 -12.69
C ALA A 94 -2.58 5.24 -12.91
N LYS A 95 -2.43 5.67 -14.17
CA LYS A 95 -1.79 6.95 -14.52
C LYS A 95 -2.61 8.14 -13.98
N THR A 96 -3.92 8.11 -14.12
CA THR A 96 -4.83 9.15 -13.59
C THR A 96 -4.80 9.21 -12.05
N ILE A 97 -4.73 8.07 -11.36
CA ILE A 97 -4.56 8.04 -9.91
C ILE A 97 -3.23 8.69 -9.50
N LYS A 98 -2.15 8.42 -10.25
CA LYS A 98 -0.83 9.00 -9.98
C LYS A 98 -0.84 10.52 -10.16
N THR A 99 -1.47 11.04 -11.21
CA THR A 99 -1.60 12.49 -11.42
C THR A 99 -2.49 13.13 -10.35
N ALA A 100 -3.61 12.50 -9.99
CA ALA A 100 -4.47 12.97 -8.90
C ALA A 100 -3.73 13.05 -7.56
N ARG A 101 -2.90 12.05 -7.23
CA ARG A 101 -2.02 12.10 -6.04
C ARG A 101 -1.05 13.26 -6.12
N ALA A 102 -0.39 13.47 -7.26
CA ALA A 102 0.52 14.60 -7.43
C ALA A 102 -0.19 15.96 -7.27
N VAL A 103 -1.41 16.10 -7.78
CA VAL A 103 -2.23 17.32 -7.60
C VAL A 103 -2.59 17.51 -6.13
N ARG A 104 -3.04 16.45 -5.44
CA ARG A 104 -3.31 16.49 -4.00
C ARG A 104 -2.07 16.90 -3.20
N ASP A 105 -0.92 16.29 -3.49
CA ASP A 105 0.33 16.58 -2.77
C ASP A 105 0.78 18.02 -3.03
N ARG A 106 0.59 18.54 -4.26
CA ARG A 106 0.79 19.95 -4.59
C ARG A 106 -0.13 20.87 -3.79
N LEU A 107 -1.44 20.59 -3.77
CA LEU A 107 -2.42 21.35 -2.98
C LEU A 107 -2.11 21.32 -1.48
N HIS A 108 -1.63 20.18 -0.97
CA HIS A 108 -1.21 20.05 0.42
C HIS A 108 0.06 20.86 0.70
N SER A 109 1.00 20.90 -0.26
CA SER A 109 2.23 21.70 -0.15
C SER A 109 2.00 23.21 -0.29
N THR A 110 1.05 23.65 -1.12
CA THR A 110 0.68 25.07 -1.22
C THR A 110 -0.21 25.53 -0.07
N GLY A 111 -1.04 24.65 0.50
CA GLY A 111 -1.79 24.92 1.73
C GLY A 111 -0.94 24.86 3.01
N GLN A 112 0.23 24.20 2.96
CA GLN A 112 1.24 24.18 4.01
C GLN A 112 2.51 24.93 3.57
N ALA A 113 2.37 26.20 3.19
CA ALA A 113 3.46 27.13 3.48
C ALA A 113 3.63 27.08 5.00
N GLY A 114 4.70 26.43 5.47
CA GLY A 114 4.92 26.14 6.88
C GLY A 114 4.65 27.39 7.70
N GLY A 115 3.57 27.36 8.48
CA GLY A 115 3.25 28.45 9.40
C GLY A 115 4.49 28.80 10.22
N PRO A 116 4.65 30.06 10.65
CA PRO A 116 5.85 30.51 11.34
C PRO A 116 6.26 29.47 12.38
N LYS A 117 7.51 29.00 12.29
CA LYS A 117 8.10 28.02 13.21
C LYS A 117 7.67 28.44 14.62
N LYS A 118 6.78 27.67 15.26
CA LYS A 118 6.34 27.99 16.61
C LYS A 118 7.55 27.82 17.52
N TYR A 119 8.17 28.93 17.88
CA TYR A 119 9.21 28.98 18.90
C TYR A 119 8.49 28.94 20.24
N TYR A 120 8.50 27.77 20.87
CA TYR A 120 7.84 27.57 22.15
C TYR A 120 8.65 28.16 23.33
N GLY A 121 9.86 28.67 23.10
CA GLY A 121 10.74 29.19 24.16
C GLY A 121 11.28 28.15 25.14
N VAL A 122 10.76 26.92 25.12
CA VAL A 122 11.13 25.84 26.04
C VAL A 122 12.40 25.12 25.58
N THR A 123 13.39 25.06 26.46
CA THR A 123 14.62 24.28 26.32
C THR A 123 14.54 22.98 27.13
N LEU A 124 15.45 22.04 26.89
CA LEU A 124 15.55 20.83 27.73
C LEU A 124 15.92 21.18 29.18
N SER A 125 16.72 22.21 29.38
CA SER A 125 17.12 22.68 30.71
C SER A 125 15.92 23.15 31.53
N ASP A 126 14.91 23.76 30.88
CA ASP A 126 13.66 24.17 31.55
C ASP A 126 12.82 22.95 31.98
N LEU A 127 12.78 21.91 31.15
CA LEU A 127 12.11 20.66 31.48
C LEU A 127 12.83 19.90 32.62
N ILE A 128 14.16 20.00 32.69
CA ILE A 128 14.95 19.43 33.78
C ILE A 128 14.71 20.22 35.08
N ARG A 129 14.77 21.56 35.02
CA ARG A 129 14.55 22.43 36.19
C ARG A 129 13.15 22.29 36.77
N SER A 130 12.14 22.09 35.93
CA SER A 130 10.75 21.86 36.36
C SER A 130 10.50 20.44 36.91
N GLY A 131 11.49 19.55 36.86
CA GLY A 131 11.37 18.16 37.31
C GLY A 131 10.54 17.27 36.39
N LEU A 132 10.19 17.74 35.19
CA LEU A 132 9.47 16.94 34.19
C LEU A 132 10.40 15.95 33.47
N LEU A 133 11.69 16.24 33.45
CA LEU A 133 12.77 15.38 32.95
C LEU A 133 13.90 15.27 33.99
N ALA A 134 14.54 14.12 34.06
CA ALA A 134 15.76 13.91 34.82
C ALA A 134 16.96 13.67 33.88
N VAL A 135 18.16 14.07 34.30
CA VAL A 135 19.40 13.88 33.50
C VAL A 135 19.69 12.40 33.22
N ASP A 136 19.25 11.52 34.12
CA ASP A 136 19.40 10.07 33.98
C ASP A 136 18.25 9.40 33.24
N ASP A 137 17.26 10.17 32.75
CA ASP A 137 16.21 9.63 31.89
C ASP A 137 16.80 9.06 30.61
N ARG A 138 16.36 7.85 30.25
CA ARG A 138 16.71 7.22 28.98
C ARG A 138 15.89 7.86 27.87
N LEU A 139 16.59 8.44 26.90
CA LEU A 139 15.96 8.94 25.68
C LEU A 139 16.18 8.00 24.51
N GLU A 140 15.18 7.89 23.67
CA GLU A 140 15.21 7.12 22.44
C GLU A 140 14.79 7.98 21.26
N LEU A 141 15.55 7.90 20.18
CA LEU A 141 15.24 8.51 18.90
C LEU A 141 14.74 7.44 17.94
N GLN A 142 13.52 7.61 17.45
CA GLN A 142 12.94 6.77 16.40
C GLN A 142 12.13 7.61 15.41
N TRP A 143 12.50 7.58 14.13
CA TRP A 143 11.83 8.37 13.08
C TRP A 143 11.11 7.54 12.01
N LEU A 144 11.34 6.22 11.97
CA LEU A 144 10.63 5.29 11.08
C LEU A 144 9.81 4.31 11.92
N LYS A 145 8.63 3.89 11.42
CA LYS A 145 7.66 3.07 12.15
C LYS A 145 8.20 1.69 12.58
N ASN A 146 9.34 1.24 12.06
CA ASN A 146 10.11 0.07 12.51
C ASN A 146 11.62 0.32 12.33
N GLY A 147 12.05 1.57 12.53
CA GLY A 147 13.45 1.96 12.34
C GLY A 147 14.35 1.56 13.51
N PRO A 148 15.68 1.70 13.32
CA PRO A 148 16.63 1.54 14.41
C PRO A 148 16.29 2.52 15.54
N ILE A 149 16.32 2.02 16.77
CA ILE A 149 16.20 2.83 17.97
C ILE A 149 17.60 3.27 18.36
N ILE A 150 17.78 4.58 18.50
CA ILE A 150 19.07 5.15 18.90
C ILE A 150 18.93 5.75 20.28
N GLU A 151 19.80 5.30 21.18
CA GLU A 151 19.84 5.77 22.54
C GLU A 151 20.50 7.14 22.63
N GLY A 152 19.81 8.05 23.30
CA GLY A 152 20.32 9.32 23.74
C GLY A 152 20.34 9.43 25.26
N LYS A 153 21.31 10.19 25.78
CA LYS A 153 21.34 10.61 27.18
C LYS A 153 21.36 12.14 27.23
N MET A 154 20.58 12.72 28.13
CA MET A 154 20.62 14.16 28.37
C MET A 154 21.81 14.52 29.26
N ARG A 155 22.31 15.72 29.06
CA ARG A 155 23.28 16.35 29.95
C ARG A 155 22.61 17.44 30.79
N PRO A 156 23.17 17.80 31.96
CA PRO A 156 22.61 18.85 32.81
C PRO A 156 22.53 20.23 32.15
N ASP A 157 23.37 20.48 31.14
CA ASP A 157 23.40 21.71 30.34
C ASP A 157 22.28 21.76 29.27
N GLY A 158 21.46 20.72 29.16
CA GLY A 158 20.40 20.61 28.16
C GLY A 158 20.87 20.06 26.81
N ALA A 159 22.15 19.71 26.67
CA ALA A 159 22.65 19.03 25.48
C ALA A 159 22.24 17.54 25.48
N ILE A 160 22.23 16.94 24.29
CA ILE A 160 21.96 15.51 24.12
C ILE A 160 23.19 14.81 23.59
N MET A 161 23.56 13.74 24.26
CA MET A 161 24.55 12.79 23.78
C MET A 161 23.87 11.62 23.08
N LEU A 162 24.26 11.37 21.84
CA LEU A 162 23.85 10.21 21.06
C LEU A 162 24.95 9.15 21.08
N LYS A 163 24.55 7.88 21.18
CA LYS A 163 25.45 6.75 20.90
C LYS A 163 25.43 6.49 19.39
N ALA A 164 26.39 7.06 18.66
CA ALA A 164 26.60 6.79 17.25
C ALA A 164 27.56 5.59 17.06
N PRO A 165 27.63 5.00 15.85
CA PRO A 165 28.61 3.95 15.54
C PRO A 165 30.05 4.39 15.81
N ASP A 166 30.35 5.68 15.58
CA ASP A 166 31.68 6.28 15.72
C ASP A 166 31.99 6.76 17.15
N GLY A 167 31.07 6.54 18.11
CA GLY A 167 31.23 6.92 19.51
C GLY A 167 30.09 7.80 20.05
N ARG A 168 30.30 8.38 21.24
CA ARG A 168 29.33 9.29 21.86
C ARG A 168 29.55 10.70 21.35
N GLN A 169 28.53 11.29 20.71
CA GLN A 169 28.59 12.66 20.21
C GLN A 169 27.54 13.53 20.90
N SER A 170 27.94 14.73 21.34
CA SER A 170 27.07 15.71 21.99
C SER A 170 26.53 16.71 20.98
N TYR A 171 25.27 17.12 21.17
CA TYR A 171 24.59 18.11 20.35
C TYR A 171 23.82 19.09 21.22
N ASP A 172 23.86 20.37 20.85
CA ASP A 172 23.19 21.45 21.59
C ASP A 172 21.68 21.56 21.26
N SER A 173 21.20 20.75 20.32
CA SER A 173 19.79 20.74 19.91
C SER A 173 19.30 19.34 19.54
N LEU A 174 18.12 19.00 20.07
CA LEU A 174 17.31 17.84 19.69
C LEU A 174 17.18 17.65 18.18
N SER A 175 16.95 18.76 17.46
CA SER A 175 16.69 18.71 16.01
C SER A 175 17.97 18.49 15.22
N THR A 176 19.09 19.08 15.66
CA THR A 176 20.41 18.83 15.06
C THR A 176 20.81 17.37 15.23
N ALA A 177 20.65 16.84 16.45
CA ALA A 177 20.90 15.44 16.77
C ALA A 177 20.05 14.50 15.89
N ALA A 178 18.73 14.74 15.82
CA ALA A 178 17.82 13.93 15.02
C ALA A 178 18.12 14.01 13.52
N SER A 179 18.44 15.21 13.01
CA SER A 179 18.70 15.41 11.59
C SER A 179 20.01 14.75 11.15
N ARG A 180 21.04 14.80 12.01
CA ARG A 180 22.33 14.16 11.76
C ARG A 180 22.20 12.65 11.64
N VAL A 181 21.42 12.05 12.52
CA VAL A 181 21.13 10.62 12.52
C VAL A 181 20.34 10.19 11.28
N ALA A 182 19.30 10.95 10.93
CA ALA A 182 18.38 10.55 9.87
C ALA A 182 18.82 10.97 8.46
N GLY A 183 19.90 11.75 8.34
CA GLY A 183 20.40 12.28 7.06
C GLY A 183 19.48 13.31 6.40
N ARG A 184 18.49 13.84 7.12
CA ARG A 184 17.52 14.84 6.63
C ARG A 184 17.02 15.71 7.78
N SER A 185 16.53 16.91 7.46
CA SER A 185 15.93 17.80 8.46
C SER A 185 14.75 17.12 9.17
N LEU A 186 14.82 17.07 10.51
CA LEU A 186 13.84 16.42 11.37
C LEU A 186 13.56 17.26 12.61
N ASN A 187 12.29 17.33 13.00
CA ASN A 187 11.88 18.02 14.23
C ASN A 187 12.16 17.13 15.44
N GLY A 188 13.22 17.43 16.18
CA GLY A 188 13.65 16.59 17.29
C GLY A 188 12.55 16.36 18.34
N TRP A 189 11.74 17.36 18.65
CA TRP A 189 10.69 17.25 19.68
C TRP A 189 9.68 16.13 19.40
N LYS A 190 9.41 15.82 18.12
CA LYS A 190 8.42 14.80 17.70
C LYS A 190 8.98 13.38 17.69
N HIS A 191 10.29 13.25 17.59
CA HIS A 191 10.94 11.97 17.32
C HIS A 191 11.75 11.45 18.50
N TRP A 192 12.08 12.33 19.43
CA TRP A 192 12.67 11.96 20.71
C TRP A 192 11.59 11.57 21.71
N ARG A 193 11.85 10.47 22.41
CA ARG A 193 10.96 9.90 23.43
C ARG A 193 11.73 9.64 24.70
N ARG A 194 11.11 9.91 25.85
CA ARG A 194 11.55 9.42 27.14
C ARG A 194 10.99 8.02 27.35
N VAL A 195 11.84 7.07 27.71
CA VAL A 195 11.42 5.76 28.20
C VAL A 195 11.15 5.89 29.69
N ASN A 196 9.90 5.65 30.07
CA ASN A 196 9.43 5.67 31.44
C ASN A 196 9.85 4.40 32.17
N SER A 197 9.82 4.42 33.51
CA SER A 197 10.13 3.26 34.35
C SER A 197 9.18 2.08 34.13
N ASP A 198 7.96 2.33 33.64
CA ASP A 198 6.96 1.32 33.28
C ASP A 198 7.19 0.72 31.87
N GLY A 199 8.24 1.15 31.17
CA GLY A 199 8.56 0.71 29.80
C GLY A 199 7.75 1.42 28.71
N THR A 200 6.84 2.33 29.06
CA THR A 200 6.15 3.16 28.08
C THR A 200 7.06 4.27 27.56
N ALA A 201 6.79 4.78 26.36
CA ALA A 201 7.57 5.86 25.76
C ALA A 201 6.69 7.09 25.58
N THR A 202 7.08 8.22 26.20
CA THR A 202 6.39 9.51 26.05
C THR A 202 7.21 10.43 25.16
N THR A 203 6.56 11.12 24.20
CA THR A 203 7.30 12.03 23.32
C THR A 203 7.74 13.30 24.08
N LEU A 204 8.87 13.88 23.68
CA LEU A 204 9.29 15.16 24.27
C LEU A 204 8.36 16.31 23.88
N GLU A 205 7.64 16.20 22.76
CA GLU A 205 6.56 17.15 22.40
C GLU A 205 5.43 17.14 23.44
N ASP A 206 5.00 15.97 23.90
CA ASP A 206 3.96 15.85 24.92
C ASP A 206 4.44 16.42 26.27
N ILE A 207 5.67 16.11 26.65
CA ILE A 207 6.26 16.62 27.90
C ILE A 207 6.37 18.15 27.86
N ARG A 208 6.83 18.71 26.73
CA ARG A 208 6.86 20.16 26.52
C ARG A 208 5.47 20.78 26.59
N THR A 209 4.46 20.12 26.02
CA THR A 209 3.07 20.61 26.06
C THR A 209 2.54 20.66 27.49
N ARG A 210 2.84 19.65 28.32
CA ARG A 210 2.52 19.65 29.75
C ARG A 210 3.20 20.80 30.50
N TYR A 211 4.47 21.08 30.19
CA TYR A 211 5.21 22.21 30.78
C TYR A 211 4.52 23.55 30.49
N ILE A 212 4.19 23.80 29.21
CA ILE A 212 3.54 25.04 28.78
C ILE A 212 2.18 25.21 29.46
N ASN A 213 1.38 24.15 29.56
CA ASN A 213 0.08 24.22 30.22
C ASN A 213 0.22 24.50 31.73
N LYS A 214 1.23 23.90 32.39
CA LYS A 214 1.49 24.14 33.82
C LYS A 214 1.92 25.59 34.10
N GLU A 215 2.74 26.18 33.23
CA GLU A 215 3.15 27.59 33.34
C GLU A 215 1.99 28.56 33.03
N ALA A 216 1.00 28.14 32.24
CA ALA A 216 -0.17 28.97 31.93
C ALA A 216 -1.24 28.96 33.04
N GLU A 217 -1.20 27.98 33.96
CA GLU A 217 -2.15 27.81 35.06
C GLU A 217 -1.62 28.37 36.41
N GLY A 218 -0.33 28.72 36.49
CA GLY A 218 0.31 29.31 37.67
C GLY A 218 0.46 30.82 37.58
#